data_AF-A0A0B0EI43-F1
#
_entry.id   AF-A0A0B0EI43-F1
#
_cell.length_a   1.000
_cell.length_b   1.000
_cell.length_c   1.000
_cell.angle_alpha   90.00
_cell.angle_beta   90.00
_cell.angle_gamma   90.00
#
_symmetry.space_group_name_H-M   'P 1'
#
loop_
_entity.id
_entity.type
_entity.pdbx_description
1 polymer ?
#
loop_
_entity_poly.entity_id
_entity_poly.type
_entity_poly.pdbx_seq_one_letter_code
_entity_poly.pdbx_strand_id
1 'polypeptide(L)' 'MKIVEEESDESLFWLKFIEYLELIQKKQLRDLIQKANELVAIFTSALKTSKSKYILKS' A
#
# COMPACT_ATOMS: atom_id res chain seq x y z
N MET A 1 -2.08 -3.95 13.35
CA MET A 1 -1.61 -3.04 12.27
C MET A 1 -0.72 -3.74 11.22
N LYS A 2 -0.16 -4.94 11.49
CA LYS A 2 0.51 -5.79 10.47
C LYS A 2 -0.45 -6.28 9.36
N ILE A 3 -1.69 -6.62 9.73
CA ILE A 3 -2.77 -6.97 8.78
C ILE A 3 -3.00 -5.87 7.73
N VAL A 4 -2.88 -4.59 8.11
CA VAL A 4 -3.10 -3.46 7.19
C VAL A 4 -1.99 -3.38 6.14
N GLU A 5 -0.76 -3.75 6.50
CA GLU A 5 0.38 -3.81 5.58
C GLU A 5 0.16 -4.94 4.55
N GLU A 6 -0.18 -6.13 5.02
CA GLU A 6 -0.47 -7.31 4.18
C GLU A 6 -1.64 -7.03 3.21
N GLU A 7 -2.75 -6.49 3.68
CA GLU A 7 -3.92 -6.19 2.82
C GLU A 7 -3.66 -5.06 1.81
N SER A 8 -2.80 -4.10 2.17
CA SER A 8 -2.43 -3.01 1.25
C SER A 8 -1.52 -3.52 0.14
N ASP A 9 -0.58 -4.42 0.47
CA ASP A 9 0.28 -5.07 -0.51
C ASP A 9 -0.51 -6.01 -1.45
N GLU A 10 -1.46 -6.78 -0.92
CA GLU A 10 -2.36 -7.62 -1.73
C GLU A 10 -3.24 -6.78 -2.66
N SER A 11 -3.80 -5.68 -2.17
CA SER A 11 -4.58 -4.74 -2.99
C SER A 11 -3.75 -4.17 -4.15
N LEU A 12 -2.50 -3.79 -3.88
CA LEU A 12 -1.58 -3.30 -4.91
C LEU A 12 -1.20 -4.40 -5.92
N PHE A 13 -1.03 -5.65 -5.47
CA PHE A 13 -0.81 -6.80 -6.34
C PHE A 13 -1.95 -6.98 -7.33
N TRP A 14 -3.21 -6.95 -6.88
CA TRP A 14 -4.37 -7.10 -7.76
C TRP A 14 -4.45 -5.99 -8.81
N LEU A 15 -4.16 -4.75 -8.45
CA LEU A 15 -4.13 -3.64 -9.41
C LEU A 15 -3.06 -3.83 -10.50
N LYS A 16 -1.86 -4.28 -10.12
CA LYS A 16 -0.79 -4.61 -11.07
C LYS A 16 -1.15 -5.80 -11.95
N PHE A 17 -1.83 -6.80 -11.39
CA PHE A 17 -2.28 -7.97 -12.14
C PHE A 17 -3.35 -7.61 -13.18
N ILE A 18 -4.30 -6.74 -12.81
CA ILE A 18 -5.28 -6.18 -13.74
C ILE A 18 -4.61 -5.36 -14.85
N GLU A 19 -3.53 -4.61 -14.54
CA GLU A 19 -2.75 -3.87 -15.54
C GLU A 19 -2.07 -4.83 -16.52
N TYR A 20 -1.48 -5.90 -16.00
CA TYR A 20 -0.84 -6.94 -16.79
C TYR A 20 -1.81 -7.64 -17.76
N LEU A 21 -3.05 -7.87 -17.32
CA LEU A 21 -4.10 -8.46 -18.15
C LEU A 21 -4.77 -7.47 -19.12
N GLU A 22 -4.37 -6.20 -19.10
CA GLU A 22 -4.91 -5.10 -19.93
C GLU A 22 -6.45 -4.96 -19.86
N LEU A 23 -7.06 -5.36 -18.74
CA LEU A 23 -8.52 -5.39 -18.58
C LEU A 23 -9.15 -3.99 -18.44
N ILE A 24 -8.35 -2.98 -18.09
CA ILE A 24 -8.79 -1.60 -17.84
C ILE A 24 -7.86 -0.61 -18.57
N GLN A 25 -8.40 0.54 -18.97
CA GLN A 25 -7.63 1.61 -19.60
C GLN A 25 -6.43 2.03 -18.74
N LYS A 26 -5.22 1.89 -19.30
CA LYS A 26 -3.93 2.08 -18.61
C LYS A 26 -3.78 3.41 -17.88
N LYS A 27 -4.39 4.48 -18.38
CA LYS A 27 -4.28 5.82 -17.77
C LYS A 27 -4.90 5.85 -16.37
N GLN A 28 -6.15 5.42 -16.24
CA GLN A 28 -6.87 5.44 -14.96
C GLN A 28 -6.29 4.42 -13.97
N LEU A 29 -5.82 3.27 -14.48
CA LEU A 29 -5.25 2.23 -13.65
C LEU A 29 -3.88 2.62 -13.08
N ARG A 30 -3.04 3.32 -13.85
CA ARG A 30 -1.76 3.84 -13.35
C ARG A 30 -1.94 4.87 -12.25
N ASP A 31 -2.89 5.79 -12.41
CA ASP A 31 -3.22 6.77 -11.36
C ASP A 31 -3.67 6.06 -10.07
N LEU A 32 -4.41 4.95 -10.20
CA LEU A 32 -4.86 4.14 -9.06
C LEU A 32 -3.71 3.37 -8.40
N ILE A 33 -2.83 2.75 -9.19
CA ILE A 33 -1.62 2.06 -8.71
C ILE A 33 -0.71 3.04 -7.96
N GLN A 34 -0.53 4.26 -8.49
CA GLN A 34 0.29 5.28 -7.82
C GLN A 34 -0.29 5.61 -6.43
N LYS A 35 -1.59 5.91 -6.36
CA LYS A 35 -2.26 6.21 -5.08
C LYS A 35 -2.18 5.04 -4.09
N ALA A 36 -2.31 3.80 -4.57
CA ALA A 36 -2.15 2.62 -3.74
C ALA A 36 -0.74 2.51 -3.14
N ASN A 37 0.31 2.80 -3.90
CA ASN A 37 1.69 2.84 -3.38
C ASN A 37 1.87 3.94 -2.31
N GLU A 38 1.27 5.12 -2.51
CA GLU A 38 1.34 6.21 -1.53
C GLU A 38 0.68 5.81 -0.21
N LEU A 39 -0.46 5.12 -0.25
CA LEU A 39 -1.13 4.60 0.94
C LEU A 39 -0.29 3.54 1.68
N VAL A 40 0.31 2.59 0.96
CA VAL A 40 1.24 1.60 1.53
C VAL A 40 2.40 2.31 2.26
N ALA A 41 2.97 3.35 1.66
CA ALA A 41 4.05 4.14 2.26
C ALA A 41 3.61 4.87 3.53
N ILE A 42 2.40 5.44 3.54
CA ILE A 42 1.80 6.08 4.72
C ILE A 42 1.61 5.06 5.85
N PHE A 43 0.99 3.91 5.57
CA PHE A 43 0.76 2.87 6.57
C PHE A 43 2.08 2.33 7.14
N THR A 44 3.06 2.09 6.28
CA THR A 44 4.42 1.66 6.68
C THR A 44 5.08 2.70 7.59
N SER A 45 4.96 3.98 7.26
CA SER A 45 5.53 5.07 8.05
C SER A 45 4.81 5.24 9.39
N ALA A 46 3.48 5.14 9.40
CA ALA A 46 2.67 5.17 10.62
C ALA A 46 3.00 4.00 11.56
N LEU A 47 3.22 2.80 11.00
CA LEU A 47 3.68 1.62 11.71
C LEU A 47 5.05 1.83 12.36
N LYS A 48 6.03 2.35 11.61
CA LYS A 48 7.38 2.64 12.11
C LYS A 48 7.35 3.68 13.24
N THR A 49 6.61 4.76 13.06
CA THR A 49 6.43 5.81 14.09
C THR A 49 5.77 5.25 15.34
N SER A 50 4.73 4.44 15.18
CA SER A 50 4.04 3.82 16.31
C SER A 50 4.99 2.92 17.10
N LYS A 51 5.73 2.01 16.42
CA LYS A 51 6.72 1.12 17.06
C LYS A 51 7.83 1.91 17.77
N SER A 52 8.37 2.94 17.15
CA SER A 52 9.41 3.81 17.75
C SER A 52 8.91 4.48 19.03
N LYS A 53 7.66 4.97 19.03
CA LYS A 53 7.03 5.59 20.20
C LYS A 53 6.79 4.62 21.35
N TYR A 54 6.57 3.33 21.08
CA TYR A 54 6.47 2.30 22.13
C TYR A 54 7.82 2.00 22.77
N ILE A 55 8.90 1.92 21.98
CA ILE A 55 10.27 1.62 22.47
C ILE A 55 10.82 2.78 23.32
N LEU A 56 10.52 4.03 22.97
CA LEU A 56 10.96 5.21 23.73
C LEU A 56 10.21 5.40 25.07
N LYS A 57 9.18 4.60 25.35
CA LYS A 57 8.33 4.72 26.55
C LYS A 57 8.48 3.54 27.52
N SER A 58 9.30 2.54 27.19
CA SER A 58 9.66 1.38 28.01
C SER A 58 11.07 1.53 28.57
#